data_AF-A0A6M8FGU5-F1
#
_entry.id   AF-A0A6M8FGU5-F1
#
_cell.length_a   1.000
_cell.length_b   1.000
_cell.length_c   1.000
_cell.angle_alpha   90.00
_cell.angle_beta   90.00
_cell.angle_gamma   90.00
#
_symmetry.space_group_name_H-M   'P 1'
#
loop_
_entity.id
_entity.type
_entity.pdbx_description
1 polymer ?
#
loop_
_entity_poly.entity_id
_entity_poly.type
_entity_poly.pdbx_seq_one_letter_code
_entity_poly.pdbx_strand_id
1 'polypeptide(L)'
;MTARLLVPLFLLCSALGGCTLDRSVIAAMPGGSLTATPALACAGDTVTIAWDTQRPRNPSFCAIANGNTPALQSCRISADCTAGAICLDGFCNGCAAISDPVRRMSECAAPSNLGCEPNLNARIQITPEPDPPLADASDIVQHRGERTFVIRETSNIALRSEVIDVEGQRAGVASAIGRIDLDTRAEVIPIDLRRIAANAYECLGGTRTWGGTRLEELFTRASPNMHLLSIHNPNGFAVVGNLNGNPLRLAARETVSLNLPLVGPIQAQPDPDFLRTLPPVQCTASHVSGSLPSAPLRLTAGCVLP
;
A
#
# COMPACT_ATOMS: atom_id res chain seq x y z
N MET A 1 -7.23 -12.94 -70.57
CA MET A 1 -6.32 -14.01 -70.12
C MET A 1 -4.93 -13.42 -70.19
N THR A 2 -4.18 -13.15 -69.12
CA THR A 2 -3.96 -13.89 -67.87
C THR A 2 -3.41 -12.96 -66.77
N ALA A 3 -3.83 -13.25 -65.53
CA ALA A 3 -3.16 -13.05 -64.24
C ALA A 3 -2.71 -11.63 -63.79
N ARG A 4 -3.69 -10.84 -63.33
CA ARG A 4 -3.52 -9.94 -62.17
C ARG A 4 -3.37 -10.82 -60.92
N LEU A 5 -2.17 -10.98 -60.37
CA LEU A 5 -1.94 -11.66 -59.09
C LEU A 5 -0.50 -11.39 -58.63
N LEU A 6 -0.26 -10.28 -57.92
CA LEU A 6 0.96 -10.07 -57.10
C LEU A 6 0.85 -8.85 -56.17
N VAL A 7 -0.36 -8.56 -55.69
CA VAL A 7 -0.57 -7.59 -54.60
C VAL A 7 -1.64 -8.18 -53.67
N PRO A 8 -1.27 -9.20 -52.88
CA PRO A 8 -1.47 -9.06 -51.44
C PRO A 8 -0.45 -9.90 -50.66
N LEU A 9 0.75 -9.38 -50.40
CA LEU A 9 1.69 -10.05 -49.47
C LEU A 9 2.76 -9.11 -48.88
N PHE A 10 2.41 -7.89 -48.51
CA PHE A 10 3.35 -6.97 -47.82
C PHE A 10 2.75 -6.27 -46.59
N LEU A 11 1.60 -6.74 -46.10
CA LEU A 11 0.93 -6.22 -44.89
C LEU A 11 0.83 -7.30 -43.79
N LEU A 12 1.76 -8.27 -43.77
CA LEU A 12 1.77 -9.38 -42.81
C LEU A 12 3.12 -9.55 -42.06
N CYS A 13 3.93 -8.50 -41.92
CA CYS A 13 5.23 -8.57 -41.24
C CYS A 13 5.37 -7.60 -40.05
N SER A 14 4.28 -7.26 -39.38
CA SER A 14 4.28 -6.41 -38.18
C SER A 14 3.96 -7.21 -36.92
N ALA A 15 4.69 -8.30 -36.69
CA ALA A 15 4.69 -9.05 -35.44
C ALA A 15 6.14 -9.47 -35.16
N LEU A 16 6.84 -8.76 -34.27
CA LEU A 16 6.95 -9.04 -32.83
C LEU A 16 8.14 -9.96 -32.54
N GLY A 17 9.11 -9.43 -31.79
CA GLY A 17 10.26 -10.18 -31.30
C GLY A 17 11.14 -9.37 -30.34
N GLY A 18 10.56 -8.42 -29.62
CA GLY A 18 11.12 -8.01 -28.32
C GLY A 18 10.85 -9.11 -27.30
N CYS A 19 11.53 -9.08 -26.15
CA CYS A 19 11.22 -10.04 -25.08
C CYS A 19 9.72 -10.03 -24.80
N THR A 20 9.07 -11.18 -24.95
CA THR A 20 7.67 -11.35 -24.57
C THR A 20 7.61 -11.73 -23.10
N LEU A 21 6.47 -11.54 -22.47
CA LEU A 21 6.31 -11.78 -21.05
C LEU A 21 6.08 -13.29 -20.79
N ASP A 22 6.93 -13.95 -20.00
CA ASP A 22 6.72 -15.34 -19.59
C ASP A 22 5.63 -15.43 -18.52
N ARG A 23 4.41 -15.73 -18.98
CA ARG A 23 3.22 -15.86 -18.13
C ARG A 23 3.31 -16.96 -17.08
N SER A 24 4.15 -17.97 -17.28
CA SER A 24 4.24 -19.12 -16.38
C SER A 24 5.00 -18.81 -15.08
N VAL A 25 5.88 -17.79 -15.10
CA VAL A 25 6.79 -17.46 -14.00
C VAL A 25 6.31 -16.26 -13.15
N ILE A 26 5.30 -15.53 -13.61
CA ILE A 26 4.69 -14.39 -12.89
C ILE A 26 3.99 -14.80 -11.58
N ALA A 27 3.73 -16.11 -11.42
CA ALA A 27 2.96 -16.73 -10.32
C ALA A 27 3.58 -16.54 -8.94
N ALA A 28 4.90 -16.40 -8.89
CA ALA A 28 5.67 -16.67 -7.69
C ALA A 28 6.00 -15.42 -6.87
N MET A 29 5.45 -14.25 -7.22
CA MET A 29 5.90 -12.98 -6.65
C MET A 29 4.80 -12.28 -5.83
N PRO A 30 5.01 -12.06 -4.51
CA PRO A 30 4.10 -11.22 -3.73
C PRO A 30 4.30 -9.76 -4.15
N GLY A 31 3.24 -8.96 -4.24
CA GLY A 31 3.42 -7.53 -4.46
C GLY A 31 2.18 -6.76 -4.83
N GLY A 32 2.08 -5.56 -4.25
CA GLY A 32 0.95 -4.67 -4.36
C GLY A 32 0.64 -4.03 -3.01
N SER A 33 0.67 -2.71 -2.92
CA SER A 33 0.09 -1.99 -1.79
C SER A 33 -1.02 -1.07 -2.30
N LEU A 34 -2.12 -1.03 -1.56
CA LEU A 34 -3.20 -0.09 -1.75
C LEU A 34 -3.49 0.56 -0.40
N THR A 35 -3.43 1.88 -0.37
CA THR A 35 -3.67 2.65 0.85
C THR A 35 -4.72 3.71 0.58
N ALA A 36 -5.59 3.94 1.55
CA ALA A 36 -6.50 5.09 1.61
C ALA A 36 -6.08 5.97 2.80
N THR A 37 -5.89 7.27 2.55
CA THR A 37 -5.49 8.23 3.59
C THR A 37 -6.32 9.50 3.44
N PRO A 38 -7.04 9.93 4.50
CA PRO A 38 -7.18 9.25 5.79
C PRO A 38 -7.97 7.94 5.70
N ALA A 39 -7.70 7.01 6.61
CA ALA A 39 -8.47 5.77 6.77
C ALA A 39 -9.68 5.97 7.68
N LEU A 40 -9.60 6.94 8.61
CA LEU A 40 -10.70 7.39 9.46
C LEU A 40 -11.00 8.84 9.05
N ALA A 41 -12.09 9.04 8.33
CA ALA A 41 -12.44 10.30 7.70
C ALA A 41 -13.72 10.90 8.30
N CYS A 42 -13.85 12.20 8.15
CA CYS A 42 -15.08 12.94 8.34
C CYS A 42 -15.82 13.05 7.02
N ALA A 43 -17.16 13.15 7.10
CA ALA A 43 -17.96 13.38 5.91
C ALA A 43 -17.58 14.71 5.28
N GLY A 44 -17.22 14.70 4.00
CA GLY A 44 -16.71 15.85 3.25
C GLY A 44 -15.19 15.92 3.15
N ASP A 45 -14.46 15.02 3.82
CA ASP A 45 -13.00 14.98 3.69
C ASP A 45 -12.57 14.47 2.31
N THR A 46 -11.40 14.93 1.88
CA THR A 46 -10.71 14.36 0.71
C THR A 46 -9.90 13.15 1.16
N VAL A 47 -10.20 11.99 0.56
CA VAL A 47 -9.42 10.76 0.72
C VAL A 47 -8.52 10.57 -0.49
N THR A 48 -7.23 10.36 -0.24
CA THR A 48 -6.25 9.95 -1.25
C THR A 48 -6.10 8.44 -1.21
N ILE A 49 -6.36 7.80 -2.35
CA ILE A 49 -5.97 6.42 -2.60
C ILE A 49 -4.64 6.40 -3.34
N ALA A 50 -3.69 5.62 -2.84
CA ALA A 50 -2.40 5.43 -3.47
C ALA A 50 -2.13 3.94 -3.66
N TRP A 51 -1.58 3.60 -4.83
CA TRP A 51 -1.23 2.23 -5.17
C TRP A 51 0.22 2.12 -5.60
N ASP A 52 0.82 0.98 -5.26
CA ASP A 52 2.11 0.56 -5.77
C ASP A 52 2.05 -0.93 -6.10
N THR A 53 2.01 -1.24 -7.38
CA THR A 53 2.06 -2.58 -7.95
C THR A 53 3.35 -2.78 -8.75
N GLN A 54 4.43 -2.07 -8.40
CA GLN A 54 5.74 -2.30 -8.98
C GLN A 54 6.16 -3.73 -8.71
N ARG A 55 6.46 -4.47 -9.78
CA ARG A 55 7.08 -5.78 -9.69
C ARG A 55 8.58 -5.59 -9.91
N PRO A 56 9.46 -6.17 -9.06
CA PRO A 56 10.88 -6.09 -9.31
C PRO A 56 11.17 -6.75 -10.66
N ARG A 57 11.96 -6.09 -11.51
CA ARG A 57 12.30 -6.68 -12.80
C ARG A 57 13.09 -7.97 -12.56
N ASN A 58 12.65 -9.06 -13.17
CA ASN A 58 13.27 -10.36 -13.02
C ASN A 58 13.54 -10.95 -14.41
N PRO A 59 14.76 -11.42 -14.72
CA PRO A 59 15.07 -12.14 -15.96
C PRO A 59 14.14 -13.32 -16.23
N SER A 60 13.61 -13.96 -15.18
CA SER A 60 12.65 -15.06 -15.29
C SER A 60 11.26 -14.64 -15.79
N PHE A 61 10.98 -13.33 -15.84
CA PHE A 61 9.75 -12.77 -16.41
C PHE A 61 9.79 -12.62 -17.93
N CYS A 62 10.96 -12.79 -18.53
CA CYS A 62 11.10 -12.73 -19.98
C CYS A 62 10.93 -14.12 -20.58
N ALA A 63 9.96 -14.27 -21.46
CA ALA A 63 10.02 -15.30 -22.48
C ALA A 63 11.10 -14.87 -23.49
N ILE A 64 12.12 -15.71 -23.65
CA ILE A 64 13.09 -15.57 -24.74
C ILE A 64 12.29 -15.63 -26.04
N ALA A 65 12.65 -14.85 -27.08
CA ALA A 65 11.94 -14.75 -28.36
C ALA A 65 11.64 -16.11 -29.05
N ASN A 66 12.22 -17.23 -28.57
CA ASN A 66 11.96 -18.60 -28.99
C ASN A 66 11.16 -19.45 -27.97
N GLY A 67 10.38 -18.83 -27.08
CA GLY A 67 9.43 -19.51 -26.19
C GLY A 67 10.07 -20.52 -25.22
N ASN A 68 11.23 -20.19 -24.63
CA ASN A 68 12.03 -21.10 -23.78
C ASN A 68 12.53 -22.36 -24.50
N THR A 69 12.64 -22.37 -25.83
CA THR A 69 13.30 -23.47 -26.55
C THR A 69 14.82 -23.22 -26.73
N PRO A 70 15.67 -24.26 -26.68
CA PRO A 70 17.14 -24.13 -26.69
C PRO A 70 17.77 -23.61 -28.00
N ALA A 71 17.00 -23.39 -29.06
CA ALA A 71 17.55 -23.10 -30.38
C ALA A 71 17.65 -21.59 -30.63
N LEU A 72 18.64 -20.93 -30.02
CA LEU A 72 19.05 -19.60 -30.46
C LEU A 72 19.72 -19.72 -31.85
N GLN A 73 19.23 -18.97 -32.84
CA GLN A 73 19.97 -18.82 -34.09
C GLN A 73 21.20 -17.97 -33.80
N SER A 74 22.37 -18.61 -33.82
CA SER A 74 23.63 -17.90 -33.68
C SER A 74 23.91 -17.05 -34.92
N CYS A 75 24.61 -15.94 -34.71
CA CYS A 75 25.03 -15.03 -35.76
C CYS A 75 26.41 -14.49 -35.44
N ARG A 76 27.14 -14.09 -36.47
CA ARG A 76 28.36 -13.28 -36.34
C ARG A 76 28.10 -11.83 -36.72
N ILE A 77 27.19 -11.61 -37.67
CA ILE A 77 26.78 -10.30 -38.14
C ILE A 77 25.27 -10.27 -38.35
N SER A 78 24.68 -9.08 -38.33
CA SER A 78 23.22 -8.93 -38.50
C SER A 78 22.69 -9.47 -39.83
N ALA A 79 23.55 -9.60 -40.85
CA ALA A 79 23.17 -10.21 -42.12
C ALA A 79 22.90 -11.73 -42.03
N ASP A 80 23.38 -12.39 -40.97
CA ASP A 80 23.10 -13.82 -40.72
C ASP A 80 21.67 -14.04 -40.19
N CYS A 81 20.96 -12.96 -39.88
CA CYS A 81 19.64 -12.97 -39.27
C CYS A 81 18.53 -12.76 -40.30
N THR A 82 17.41 -13.45 -40.10
CA THR A 82 16.24 -13.34 -40.99
C THR A 82 15.24 -12.30 -40.46
N ALA A 83 14.34 -11.84 -41.34
CA ALA A 83 13.17 -11.02 -40.98
C ALA A 83 13.47 -9.69 -40.24
N GLY A 84 14.62 -9.04 -40.52
CA GLY A 84 14.95 -7.73 -39.95
C GLY A 84 15.51 -7.76 -38.52
N ALA A 85 15.81 -8.94 -37.98
CA ALA A 85 16.54 -9.09 -36.74
C ALA A 85 18.00 -8.62 -36.89
N ILE A 86 18.61 -8.17 -35.79
CA ILE A 86 20.04 -7.84 -35.74
C ILE A 86 20.81 -8.84 -34.90
N CYS A 87 22.10 -8.99 -35.21
CA CYS A 87 22.98 -9.81 -34.41
C CYS A 87 23.42 -9.04 -33.17
N LEU A 88 23.06 -9.56 -32.00
CA LEU A 88 23.43 -9.00 -30.71
C LEU A 88 23.92 -10.15 -29.81
N ASP A 89 25.11 -10.00 -29.24
CA ASP A 89 25.77 -10.99 -28.38
C ASP A 89 25.86 -12.41 -28.98
N GLY A 90 26.02 -12.47 -30.31
CA GLY A 90 26.14 -13.74 -31.05
C GLY A 90 24.83 -14.41 -31.38
N PHE A 91 23.68 -13.74 -31.18
CA PHE A 91 22.34 -14.26 -31.47
C PHE A 91 21.44 -13.26 -32.19
N CYS A 92 20.59 -13.77 -33.08
CA CYS A 92 19.64 -12.94 -33.84
C CYS A 92 18.48 -12.46 -32.96
N ASN A 93 18.29 -11.15 -32.87
CA ASN A 93 17.27 -10.48 -32.03
C ASN A 93 16.36 -9.55 -32.84
N GLY A 94 15.04 -9.70 -32.69
CA GLY A 94 13.99 -8.92 -33.39
C GLY A 94 13.35 -7.80 -32.55
N CYS A 95 14.06 -7.31 -31.53
CA CYS A 95 13.56 -6.38 -30.51
C CYS A 95 13.34 -4.95 -31.03
N ALA A 96 12.14 -4.39 -30.82
CA ALA A 96 11.80 -3.04 -31.31
C ALA A 96 12.62 -1.90 -30.65
N ALA A 97 13.13 -2.11 -29.43
CA ALA A 97 13.98 -1.15 -28.73
C ALA A 97 15.42 -1.07 -29.27
N ILE A 98 15.75 -1.84 -30.32
CA ILE A 98 17.07 -1.83 -30.98
C ILE A 98 17.46 -0.46 -31.54
N SER A 99 16.52 0.41 -31.90
CA SER A 99 16.85 1.75 -32.42
C SER A 99 17.41 2.70 -31.35
N ASP A 100 17.19 2.44 -30.07
CA ASP A 100 17.68 3.25 -28.94
C ASP A 100 18.90 2.56 -28.29
N PRO A 101 20.11 3.15 -28.31
CA PRO A 101 21.32 2.53 -27.76
C PRO A 101 21.25 2.18 -26.27
N VAL A 102 20.50 2.95 -25.46
CA VAL A 102 20.38 2.76 -24.01
C VAL A 102 19.38 1.65 -23.70
N ARG A 103 18.25 1.63 -24.42
CA ARG A 103 17.23 0.57 -24.28
C ARG A 103 17.65 -0.74 -24.93
N ARG A 104 18.44 -0.70 -26.00
CA ARG A 104 19.02 -1.86 -26.69
C ARG A 104 19.80 -2.78 -25.73
N MET A 105 20.67 -2.22 -24.88
CA MET A 105 21.49 -3.01 -23.96
C MET A 105 20.72 -3.52 -22.73
N SER A 106 19.59 -2.90 -22.40
CA SER A 106 18.79 -3.24 -21.23
C SER A 106 17.63 -4.20 -21.53
N GLU A 107 17.02 -4.08 -22.72
CA GLU A 107 15.81 -4.79 -23.11
C GLU A 107 16.04 -5.84 -24.21
N CYS A 108 17.10 -5.71 -25.03
CA CYS A 108 17.28 -6.56 -26.21
C CYS A 108 18.52 -7.46 -26.17
N ALA A 109 19.46 -7.23 -25.25
CA ALA A 109 20.63 -8.10 -25.06
C ALA A 109 20.20 -9.49 -24.57
N ALA A 110 20.90 -10.54 -25.00
CA ALA A 110 20.63 -11.92 -24.59
C ALA A 110 21.75 -12.42 -23.66
N PRO A 111 21.44 -12.79 -22.40
CA PRO A 111 20.16 -12.64 -21.72
C PRO A 111 19.90 -11.18 -21.31
N SER A 112 18.62 -10.77 -21.23
CA SER A 112 18.29 -9.48 -20.61
C SER A 112 18.60 -9.60 -19.12
N ASN A 113 19.70 -8.99 -18.70
CA ASN A 113 20.14 -9.03 -17.31
C ASN A 113 19.26 -8.18 -16.39
N LEU A 114 18.36 -7.37 -16.97
CA LEU A 114 17.50 -6.45 -16.26
C LEU A 114 16.05 -6.93 -16.16
N GLY A 115 15.65 -8.02 -16.80
CA GLY A 115 14.28 -8.56 -16.73
C GLY A 115 13.23 -7.78 -17.52
N CYS A 116 12.02 -8.34 -17.65
CA CYS A 116 10.91 -7.77 -18.42
C CYS A 116 9.91 -7.04 -17.53
N GLU A 117 9.38 -5.92 -18.03
CA GLU A 117 8.31 -5.15 -17.38
C GLU A 117 6.99 -5.44 -18.10
N PRO A 118 6.00 -6.08 -17.45
CA PRO A 118 4.70 -6.33 -18.05
C PRO A 118 3.93 -5.02 -18.25
N ASN A 119 3.16 -4.92 -19.34
CA ASN A 119 2.13 -3.88 -19.41
C ASN A 119 1.07 -4.17 -18.34
N LEU A 120 0.76 -3.17 -17.53
CA LEU A 120 -0.28 -3.22 -16.53
C LEU A 120 -1.54 -2.56 -17.07
N ASN A 121 -2.69 -3.19 -16.86
CA ASN A 121 -3.96 -2.49 -16.87
C ASN A 121 -4.62 -2.67 -15.50
N ALA A 122 -5.00 -1.58 -14.85
CA ALA A 122 -5.64 -1.61 -13.56
C ALA A 122 -6.98 -0.88 -13.56
N ARG A 123 -7.93 -1.42 -12.82
CA ARG A 123 -9.25 -0.86 -12.52
C ARG A 123 -9.36 -0.60 -11.03
N ILE A 124 -9.74 0.62 -10.68
CA ILE A 124 -10.12 0.98 -9.31
C ILE A 124 -11.64 0.96 -9.21
N GLN A 125 -12.17 0.32 -8.16
CA GLN A 125 -13.58 0.30 -7.82
C GLN A 125 -13.76 0.85 -6.41
N ILE A 126 -14.66 1.83 -6.26
CA ILE A 126 -15.03 2.39 -4.95
C ILE A 126 -16.51 2.15 -4.74
N THR A 127 -16.89 1.74 -3.54
CA THR A 127 -18.29 1.47 -3.18
C THR A 127 -18.61 2.01 -1.80
N PRO A 128 -19.57 2.95 -1.67
CA PRO A 128 -20.34 3.57 -2.76
C PRO A 128 -19.45 4.45 -3.64
N GLU A 129 -19.88 4.65 -4.88
CA GLU A 129 -19.14 5.48 -5.85
C GLU A 129 -19.16 6.95 -5.39
N PRO A 130 -18.01 7.64 -5.39
CA PRO A 130 -17.95 9.03 -4.92
C PRO A 130 -18.69 9.98 -5.87
N ASP A 131 -19.06 11.17 -5.36
CA ASP A 131 -19.69 12.24 -6.13
C ASP A 131 -18.83 13.53 -6.08
N PRO A 132 -18.29 14.01 -7.22
CA PRO A 132 -18.40 13.40 -8.56
C PRO A 132 -17.65 12.07 -8.66
N PRO A 133 -18.06 11.16 -9.58
CA PRO A 133 -17.34 9.93 -9.82
C PRO A 133 -15.86 10.20 -10.08
N LEU A 134 -15.00 9.35 -9.54
CA LEU A 134 -13.62 9.31 -9.99
C LEU A 134 -13.63 9.04 -11.49
N ALA A 135 -12.95 9.90 -12.25
CA ALA A 135 -12.77 9.68 -13.68
C ALA A 135 -12.34 8.22 -13.93
N ASP A 136 -12.99 7.56 -14.88
CA ASP A 136 -12.93 6.10 -15.07
C ASP A 136 -11.49 5.62 -15.00
N ALA A 137 -11.17 4.97 -13.88
CA ALA A 137 -9.82 4.49 -13.58
C ALA A 137 -9.63 3.08 -14.15
N SER A 138 -10.39 2.72 -15.18
CA SER A 138 -10.40 1.39 -15.82
C SER A 138 -9.15 1.07 -16.62
N ASP A 139 -8.29 2.07 -16.88
CA ASP A 139 -7.13 1.95 -17.76
C ASP A 139 -5.89 2.65 -17.16
N ILE A 140 -5.60 2.37 -15.89
CA ILE A 140 -4.35 2.84 -15.27
C ILE A 140 -3.19 1.97 -15.78
N VAL A 141 -2.28 2.62 -16.52
CA VAL A 141 -1.06 2.00 -17.08
C VAL A 141 0.18 2.18 -16.19
N GLN A 142 0.06 2.90 -15.07
CA GLN A 142 1.17 3.21 -14.17
C GLN A 142 1.20 2.26 -12.98
N HIS A 143 2.36 1.65 -12.71
CA HIS A 143 2.56 0.78 -11.55
C HIS A 143 2.42 1.50 -10.20
N ARG A 144 2.68 2.81 -10.16
CA ARG A 144 2.49 3.65 -8.98
C ARG A 144 1.66 4.84 -9.35
N GLY A 145 0.71 5.20 -8.50
CA GLY A 145 -0.06 6.41 -8.67
C GLY A 145 -0.97 6.69 -7.49
N GLU A 146 -1.65 7.82 -7.58
CA GLU A 146 -2.63 8.24 -6.60
C GLU A 146 -3.83 8.91 -7.26
N ARG A 147 -4.96 8.85 -6.56
CA ARG A 147 -6.20 9.54 -6.91
C ARG A 147 -6.85 10.04 -5.63
N THR A 148 -7.57 11.15 -5.74
CA THR A 148 -8.29 11.75 -4.63
C THR A 148 -9.78 11.83 -4.93
N PHE A 149 -10.60 11.69 -3.90
CA PHE A 149 -12.05 11.87 -3.99
C PHE A 149 -12.60 12.37 -2.65
N VAL A 150 -13.76 13.02 -2.70
CA VAL A 150 -14.47 13.46 -1.50
C VAL A 150 -15.31 12.30 -0.97
N ILE A 151 -15.14 11.97 0.31
CA ILE A 151 -15.89 10.89 0.96
C ILE A 151 -17.11 11.45 1.69
N ARG A 152 -18.28 10.83 1.51
CA ARG A 152 -19.52 11.21 2.23
C ARG A 152 -19.99 10.15 3.20
N GLU A 153 -19.71 8.90 2.89
CA GLU A 153 -20.06 7.73 3.69
C GLU A 153 -18.93 6.70 3.59
N THR A 154 -18.96 5.68 4.43
CA THR A 154 -17.92 4.63 4.43
C THR A 154 -17.79 4.01 3.04
N SER A 155 -16.56 3.92 2.53
CA SER A 155 -16.27 3.36 1.21
C SER A 155 -15.28 2.20 1.27
N ASN A 156 -15.64 1.09 0.63
CA ASN A 156 -14.72 0.02 0.28
C ASN A 156 -14.02 0.37 -1.04
N ILE A 157 -12.72 0.15 -1.12
CA ILE A 157 -11.89 0.52 -2.26
C ILE A 157 -11.13 -0.72 -2.69
N ALA A 158 -11.37 -1.16 -3.92
CA ALA A 158 -10.70 -2.28 -4.54
C ALA A 158 -9.84 -1.76 -5.69
N LEU A 159 -8.60 -2.22 -5.78
CA LEU A 159 -7.75 -2.09 -6.95
C LEU A 159 -7.56 -3.49 -7.54
N ARG A 160 -7.94 -3.65 -8.80
CA ARG A 160 -7.77 -4.88 -9.55
C ARG A 160 -6.86 -4.59 -10.72
N SER A 161 -5.67 -5.15 -10.73
CA SER A 161 -4.75 -5.02 -11.85
C SER A 161 -4.51 -6.34 -12.54
N GLU A 162 -4.50 -6.29 -13.86
CA GLU A 162 -4.25 -7.39 -14.76
C GLU A 162 -2.98 -7.08 -15.56
N VAL A 163 -2.21 -8.11 -15.83
CA VAL A 163 -1.03 -8.03 -16.68
C VAL A 163 -1.43 -8.41 -18.11
N ILE A 164 -1.06 -7.57 -19.07
CA ILE A 164 -1.31 -7.75 -20.49
C ILE A 164 0.05 -7.91 -21.21
N ASP A 165 0.14 -8.85 -22.16
CA ASP A 165 1.33 -8.95 -23.02
C ASP A 165 1.34 -7.88 -24.13
N VAL A 166 2.40 -7.86 -24.93
CA VAL A 166 2.54 -6.91 -26.05
C VAL A 166 1.59 -7.22 -27.22
N GLU A 167 1.02 -8.43 -27.25
CA GLU A 167 -0.01 -8.91 -28.17
C GLU A 167 -1.45 -8.59 -27.72
N GLY A 168 -1.63 -7.92 -26.57
CA GLY A 168 -2.95 -7.55 -26.02
C GLY A 168 -3.70 -8.72 -25.37
N GLN A 169 -3.06 -9.87 -25.21
CA GLN A 169 -3.60 -11.06 -24.57
C GLN A 169 -3.44 -10.92 -23.05
N ARG A 170 -4.54 -11.12 -22.33
CA ARG A 170 -4.60 -10.97 -20.87
C ARG A 170 -4.06 -12.19 -20.16
N ALA A 171 -3.20 -12.01 -19.17
CA ALA A 171 -2.93 -13.01 -18.15
C ALA A 171 -3.87 -12.75 -16.96
N GLY A 172 -5.04 -13.40 -16.88
CA GLY A 172 -5.97 -13.00 -15.80
C GLY A 172 -7.39 -13.55 -15.77
N VAL A 173 -7.65 -14.83 -16.01
CA VAL A 173 -8.86 -15.45 -15.40
C VAL A 173 -8.70 -15.33 -13.87
N ALA A 174 -9.77 -15.25 -13.07
CA ALA A 174 -9.67 -15.10 -11.60
C ALA A 174 -8.86 -16.22 -10.90
N SER A 175 -8.56 -17.31 -11.62
CA SER A 175 -7.69 -18.42 -11.22
C SER A 175 -6.30 -18.41 -11.89
N ALA A 176 -5.96 -17.36 -12.64
CA ALA A 176 -4.76 -17.24 -13.43
C ALA A 176 -3.82 -16.17 -12.85
N ILE A 177 -2.54 -16.46 -13.06
CA ILE A 177 -1.38 -16.05 -12.29
C ILE A 177 -0.89 -14.60 -12.56
N GLY A 178 -1.63 -13.79 -13.34
CA GLY A 178 -1.26 -12.43 -13.75
C GLY A 178 -2.03 -11.28 -13.09
N ARG A 179 -2.88 -11.56 -12.09
CA ARG A 179 -3.76 -10.57 -11.45
C ARG A 179 -3.26 -10.16 -10.06
N ILE A 180 -3.32 -8.87 -9.73
CA ILE A 180 -3.15 -8.33 -8.37
C ILE A 180 -4.48 -7.72 -7.95
N ASP A 181 -5.09 -8.28 -6.92
CA ASP A 181 -6.26 -7.72 -6.25
C ASP A 181 -5.84 -7.18 -4.89
N LEU A 182 -6.12 -5.91 -4.64
CA LEU A 182 -5.86 -5.23 -3.38
C LEU A 182 -7.13 -4.55 -2.92
N ASP A 183 -7.41 -4.63 -1.63
CA ASP A 183 -8.55 -3.97 -1.01
C ASP A 183 -8.10 -3.09 0.14
N THR A 184 -8.76 -1.95 0.27
CA THR A 184 -8.62 -1.04 1.41
C THR A 184 -9.97 -0.40 1.72
N ARG A 185 -10.05 0.36 2.80
CA ARG A 185 -11.28 1.00 3.25
C ARG A 185 -10.99 2.37 3.82
N ALA A 186 -11.88 3.31 3.51
CA ALA A 186 -11.98 4.59 4.18
C ALA A 186 -13.30 4.62 4.95
N GLU A 187 -13.21 4.79 6.27
CA GLU A 187 -14.34 4.75 7.18
C GLU A 187 -14.75 6.18 7.57
N VAL A 188 -15.99 6.54 7.29
CA VAL A 188 -16.57 7.81 7.74
C VAL A 188 -17.07 7.63 9.16
N ILE A 189 -16.55 8.44 10.09
CA ILE A 189 -16.93 8.40 11.50
C ILE A 189 -18.16 9.31 11.71
N PRO A 190 -19.35 8.76 12.03
CA PRO A 190 -20.59 9.54 12.02
C PRO A 190 -20.78 10.44 13.26
N ILE A 191 -20.34 10.00 14.45
CA ILE A 191 -20.56 10.73 15.72
C ILE A 191 -19.34 10.60 16.63
N ASP A 192 -19.00 9.38 17.04
CA ASP A 192 -17.90 9.16 17.97
C ASP A 192 -17.13 7.85 17.69
N LEU A 193 -15.81 7.97 17.62
CA LEU A 193 -14.89 6.85 17.59
C LEU A 193 -14.22 6.71 18.96
N ARG A 194 -14.46 5.57 19.60
CA ARG A 194 -13.92 5.28 20.92
C ARG A 194 -12.66 4.42 20.84
N ARG A 195 -11.64 4.83 21.58
CA ARG A 195 -10.39 4.09 21.79
C ARG A 195 -10.02 4.10 23.26
N ILE A 196 -9.16 3.16 23.66
CA ILE A 196 -8.65 3.08 25.03
C ILE A 196 -7.14 3.28 24.96
N ALA A 197 -6.65 4.34 25.61
CA ALA A 197 -5.24 4.40 25.97
C ALA A 197 -5.06 3.54 27.21
N ALA A 198 -4.43 2.38 27.07
CA ALA A 198 -4.34 1.39 28.15
C ALA A 198 -3.58 1.92 29.37
N ASN A 199 -2.52 2.73 29.12
CA ASN A 199 -1.55 3.17 30.12
C ASN A 199 -1.24 2.05 31.11
N ALA A 200 -0.76 0.93 30.56
CA ALA A 200 -0.47 -0.25 31.34
C ALA A 200 0.71 0.04 32.28
N TYR A 201 0.60 -0.42 33.52
CA TYR A 201 1.74 -0.43 34.41
C TYR A 201 2.75 -1.46 33.92
N GLU A 202 4.00 -1.03 33.77
CA GLU A 202 5.10 -1.87 33.32
C GLU A 202 6.31 -1.71 34.22
N CYS A 203 7.04 -2.82 34.34
CA CYS A 203 8.28 -2.94 35.08
C CYS A 203 9.39 -3.34 34.11
N LEU A 204 10.19 -2.38 33.66
CA LEU A 204 11.20 -2.58 32.62
C LEU A 204 12.59 -2.24 33.17
N GLY A 205 13.46 -3.25 33.27
CA GLY A 205 14.86 -3.06 33.65
C GLY A 205 15.07 -2.34 34.99
N GLY A 206 14.14 -2.51 35.94
CA GLY A 206 14.14 -1.80 37.23
C GLY A 206 13.42 -0.46 37.26
N THR A 207 12.84 -0.04 36.14
CA THR A 207 12.04 1.19 36.05
C THR A 207 10.56 0.88 36.12
N ARG A 208 9.83 1.61 36.97
CA ARG A 208 8.37 1.58 37.07
C ARG A 208 7.82 2.64 36.12
N THR A 209 6.94 2.25 35.19
CA THR A 209 6.38 3.19 34.22
C THR A 209 4.91 2.87 33.93
N TRP A 210 4.18 3.89 33.51
CA TRP A 210 2.92 3.72 32.80
C TRP A 210 3.18 4.16 31.37
N GLY A 211 3.22 3.19 30.45
CA GLY A 211 3.54 3.45 29.05
C GLY A 211 2.57 4.47 28.45
N GLY A 212 3.11 5.52 27.83
CA GLY A 212 2.33 6.43 27.00
C GLY A 212 2.12 5.84 25.60
N THR A 213 1.11 6.33 24.89
CA THR A 213 0.88 6.02 23.48
C THR A 213 0.64 7.31 22.72
N ARG A 214 0.80 7.30 21.40
CA ARG A 214 0.55 8.48 20.59
C ARG A 214 -0.88 8.48 20.06
N LEU A 215 -1.54 9.64 20.06
CA LEU A 215 -2.91 9.76 19.57
C LEU A 215 -3.00 9.34 18.09
N GLU A 216 -2.00 9.69 17.28
CA GLU A 216 -1.93 9.29 15.88
C GLU A 216 -1.70 7.79 15.66
N GLU A 217 -1.21 7.06 16.66
CA GLU A 217 -1.11 5.59 16.62
C GLU A 217 -2.46 4.96 16.99
N LEU A 218 -3.09 5.44 18.07
CA LEU A 218 -4.41 4.99 18.50
C LEU A 218 -5.51 5.27 17.44
N PHE A 219 -5.36 6.38 16.73
CA PHE A 219 -6.23 6.82 15.64
C PHE A 219 -5.44 6.88 14.33
N THR A 220 -4.82 5.74 13.98
CA THR A 220 -3.98 5.60 12.79
C THR A 220 -4.65 6.13 11.52
N ARG A 221 -3.94 7.02 10.80
CA ARG A 221 -4.41 7.67 9.57
C ARG A 221 -5.77 8.37 9.73
N ALA A 222 -6.01 8.98 10.88
CA ALA A 222 -7.13 9.88 11.08
C ALA A 222 -7.03 11.13 10.20
N SER A 223 -8.19 11.63 9.80
CA SER A 223 -8.31 12.93 9.15
C SER A 223 -7.82 14.06 10.06
N PRO A 224 -7.22 15.13 9.49
CA PRO A 224 -6.94 16.35 10.23
C PRO A 224 -8.21 17.02 10.81
N ASN A 225 -9.40 16.76 10.25
CA ASN A 225 -10.67 17.27 10.77
C ASN A 225 -11.24 16.41 11.92
N MET A 226 -10.58 15.29 12.26
CA MET A 226 -10.96 14.45 13.39
C MET A 226 -10.20 14.87 14.63
N HIS A 227 -10.92 15.25 15.68
CA HIS A 227 -10.36 15.75 16.92
C HIS A 227 -10.73 14.84 18.09
N LEU A 228 -9.91 14.86 19.14
CA LEU A 228 -10.26 14.32 20.44
C LEU A 228 -11.28 15.25 21.10
N LEU A 229 -12.51 14.75 21.24
CA LEU A 229 -13.64 15.48 21.79
C LEU A 229 -13.77 15.32 23.31
N SER A 230 -13.36 14.18 23.84
CA SER A 230 -13.35 13.98 25.29
C SER A 230 -12.38 12.88 25.74
N ILE A 231 -11.99 13.00 27.01
CA ILE A 231 -11.31 11.95 27.75
C ILE A 231 -12.13 11.66 28.99
N HIS A 232 -12.40 10.37 29.20
CA HIS A 232 -13.03 9.88 30.41
C HIS A 232 -12.05 9.02 31.20
N ASN A 233 -11.99 9.24 32.52
CA ASN A 233 -11.29 8.41 33.47
C ASN A 233 -12.22 7.31 34.01
N PRO A 234 -12.17 6.07 33.50
CA PRO A 234 -13.00 4.96 33.99
C PRO A 234 -12.51 4.37 35.32
N ASN A 235 -11.46 4.92 35.94
CA ASN A 235 -10.89 4.34 37.15
C ASN A 235 -11.65 4.77 38.41
N GLY A 236 -11.48 4.00 39.49
CA GLY A 236 -11.98 4.35 40.83
C GLY A 236 -11.09 5.35 41.58
N PHE A 237 -10.03 5.86 40.94
CA PHE A 237 -9.05 6.77 41.50
C PHE A 237 -8.74 7.89 40.52
N ALA A 238 -8.21 9.00 41.04
CA ALA A 238 -7.73 10.10 40.20
C ALA A 238 -6.47 9.70 39.43
N VAL A 239 -6.31 10.24 38.23
CA VAL A 239 -5.15 10.04 37.37
C VAL A 239 -4.49 11.37 37.04
N VAL A 240 -3.16 11.33 36.89
CA VAL A 240 -2.33 12.45 36.47
C VAL A 240 -1.45 12.04 35.30
N GLY A 241 -1.05 12.99 34.47
CA GLY A 241 -0.14 12.70 33.36
C GLY A 241 -0.01 13.84 32.36
N ASN A 242 0.03 13.49 31.09
CA ASN A 242 0.25 14.41 30.00
C ASN A 242 -0.68 14.11 28.81
N LEU A 243 -1.19 15.16 28.18
CA LEU A 243 -1.94 15.11 26.93
C LEU A 243 -1.38 16.14 25.97
N ASN A 244 -0.69 15.67 24.92
CA ASN A 244 -0.08 16.48 23.88
C ASN A 244 0.77 17.65 24.45
N GLY A 245 1.63 17.34 25.44
CA GLY A 245 2.49 18.31 26.12
C GLY A 245 1.83 19.01 27.31
N ASN A 246 0.50 18.99 27.42
CA ASN A 246 -0.21 19.66 28.52
C ASN A 246 -0.38 18.75 29.75
N PRO A 247 -0.30 19.28 30.98
CA PRO A 247 -0.63 18.53 32.18
C PRO A 247 -2.07 18.00 32.14
N LEU A 248 -2.23 16.71 32.41
CA LEU A 248 -3.53 16.06 32.55
C LEU A 248 -3.78 15.74 34.02
N ARG A 249 -4.95 16.12 34.53
CA ARG A 249 -5.46 15.66 35.82
C ARG A 249 -6.94 15.37 35.69
N LEU A 250 -7.36 14.17 36.06
CA LEU A 250 -8.76 13.74 36.04
C LEU A 250 -9.09 13.02 37.34
N ALA A 251 -10.10 13.48 38.06
CA ALA A 251 -10.67 12.78 39.19
C ALA A 251 -11.27 11.43 38.76
N ALA A 252 -11.55 10.57 39.75
CA ALA A 252 -12.19 9.28 39.50
C ALA A 252 -13.53 9.48 38.78
N ARG A 253 -13.78 8.71 37.71
CA ARG A 253 -15.01 8.78 36.89
C ARG A 253 -15.25 10.11 36.18
N GLU A 254 -14.30 11.03 36.21
CA GLU A 254 -14.43 12.32 35.54
C GLU A 254 -14.37 12.18 34.02
N THR A 255 -15.14 13.02 33.33
CA THR A 255 -15.04 13.22 31.88
C THR A 255 -14.76 14.69 31.63
N VAL A 256 -13.76 14.96 30.81
CA VAL A 256 -13.45 16.33 30.35
C VAL A 256 -13.71 16.41 28.86
N SER A 257 -14.41 17.47 28.46
CA SER A 257 -14.59 17.82 27.06
C SER A 257 -13.37 18.58 26.54
N LEU A 258 -12.97 18.26 25.32
CA LEU A 258 -11.78 18.75 24.67
C LEU A 258 -12.13 19.14 23.23
N ASN A 259 -11.18 19.78 22.57
CA ASN A 259 -11.19 19.97 21.13
C ASN A 259 -9.74 20.01 20.65
N LEU A 260 -9.07 18.85 20.65
CA LEU A 260 -7.64 18.77 20.36
C LEU A 260 -7.40 17.93 19.10
N PRO A 261 -6.43 18.30 18.25
CA PRO A 261 -5.96 17.44 17.18
C PRO A 261 -5.51 16.07 17.71
N LEU A 262 -5.67 15.02 16.91
CA LEU A 262 -5.24 13.66 17.25
C LEU A 262 -3.74 13.44 17.04
N VAL A 263 -2.93 14.29 17.66
CA VAL A 263 -1.47 14.29 17.55
C VAL A 263 -0.85 14.41 18.93
N GLY A 264 0.23 13.67 19.15
CA GLY A 264 1.08 13.79 20.33
C GLY A 264 0.83 12.71 21.38
N PRO A 265 1.64 12.69 22.44
CA PRO A 265 1.57 11.67 23.46
C PRO A 265 0.32 11.83 24.33
N ILE A 266 -0.25 10.70 24.74
CA ILE A 266 -1.13 10.59 25.88
C ILE A 266 -0.52 9.60 26.86
N GLN A 267 -0.36 10.06 28.10
CA GLN A 267 0.15 9.26 29.20
C GLN A 267 -0.65 9.58 30.45
N ALA A 268 -1.02 8.55 31.20
CA ALA A 268 -1.63 8.70 32.50
C ALA A 268 -1.12 7.64 33.47
N GLN A 269 -1.08 8.02 34.75
CA GLN A 269 -0.79 7.13 35.87
C GLN A 269 -1.74 7.47 37.03
N PRO A 270 -1.93 6.57 37.99
CA PRO A 270 -2.68 6.89 39.21
C PRO A 270 -2.04 8.07 39.94
N ASP A 271 -2.86 8.91 40.57
CA ASP A 271 -2.39 10.04 41.37
C ASP A 271 -1.38 9.55 42.44
N PRO A 272 -0.23 10.22 42.63
CA PRO A 272 0.79 9.80 43.60
C PRO A 272 0.26 9.59 45.01
N ASP A 273 -0.77 10.32 45.43
CA ASP A 273 -1.37 10.15 46.76
C ASP A 273 -2.11 8.81 46.86
N PHE A 274 -2.79 8.39 45.80
CA PHE A 274 -3.41 7.07 45.73
C PHE A 274 -2.35 5.96 45.72
N LEU A 275 -1.25 6.12 44.97
CA LEU A 275 -0.17 5.12 44.93
C LEU A 275 0.46 4.86 46.31
N ARG A 276 0.54 5.87 47.18
CA ARG A 276 1.05 5.72 48.56
C ARG A 276 0.16 4.84 49.45
N THR A 277 -1.10 4.63 49.08
CA THR A 277 -2.02 3.76 49.82
C THR A 277 -1.85 2.27 49.48
N LEU A 278 -1.13 1.98 48.40
CA LEU A 278 -0.94 0.62 47.90
C LEU A 278 0.32 -0.03 48.49
N PRO A 279 0.39 -1.37 48.54
CA PRO A 279 1.61 -2.08 48.92
C PRO A 279 2.81 -1.67 48.03
N PRO A 280 4.02 -1.59 48.60
CA PRO A 280 5.20 -1.23 47.82
C PRO A 280 5.51 -2.31 46.77
N VAL A 281 5.75 -1.87 45.54
CA VAL A 281 6.19 -2.73 44.42
C VAL A 281 7.68 -2.54 44.20
N GLN A 282 8.44 -3.63 44.28
CA GLN A 282 9.84 -3.69 43.88
C GLN A 282 9.94 -4.03 42.40
N CYS A 283 10.74 -3.26 41.70
CA CYS A 283 10.99 -3.41 40.28
C CYS A 283 12.49 -3.38 40.09
N THR A 284 13.10 -4.50 39.73
CA THR A 284 14.54 -4.59 39.41
C THR A 284 14.71 -5.31 38.07
N ALA A 285 15.94 -5.39 37.57
CA ALA A 285 16.23 -6.09 36.32
C ALA A 285 15.95 -7.61 36.40
N SER A 286 15.95 -8.20 37.60
CA SER A 286 15.81 -9.65 37.81
C SER A 286 14.63 -10.06 38.68
N HIS A 287 13.90 -9.09 39.26
CA HIS A 287 12.82 -9.38 40.19
C HIS A 287 11.72 -8.31 40.15
N VAL A 288 10.47 -8.77 40.20
CA VAL A 288 9.28 -7.91 40.33
C VAL A 288 8.41 -8.44 41.46
N SER A 289 8.15 -7.61 42.47
CA SER A 289 7.29 -7.97 43.61
C SER A 289 5.93 -7.27 43.47
N GLY A 290 4.94 -7.95 42.90
CA GLY A 290 3.58 -7.42 42.70
C GLY A 290 3.44 -6.48 41.50
N SER A 291 2.31 -5.77 41.40
CA SER A 291 2.03 -4.81 40.33
C SER A 291 1.23 -3.61 40.83
N LEU A 292 1.42 -2.46 40.20
CA LEU A 292 0.57 -1.29 40.41
C LEU A 292 -0.59 -1.32 39.39
N PRO A 293 -1.72 -0.66 39.70
CA PRO A 293 -2.85 -0.62 38.78
C PRO A 293 -2.50 0.16 37.51
N SER A 294 -2.99 -0.33 36.37
CA SER A 294 -2.98 0.43 35.11
C SER A 294 -3.91 1.63 35.21
N ALA A 295 -3.70 2.64 34.36
CA ALA A 295 -4.50 3.87 34.35
C ALA A 295 -5.19 4.09 32.98
N PRO A 296 -6.06 3.16 32.55
CA PRO A 296 -6.69 3.27 31.25
C PRO A 296 -7.51 4.55 31.14
N LEU A 297 -7.45 5.20 29.99
CA LEU A 297 -8.29 6.35 29.64
C LEU A 297 -9.16 5.99 28.45
N ARG A 298 -10.46 6.35 28.52
CA ARG A 298 -11.38 6.21 27.40
C ARG A 298 -11.37 7.50 26.60
N LEU A 299 -10.99 7.41 25.34
CA LEU A 299 -10.87 8.52 24.41
C LEU A 299 -12.04 8.49 23.44
N THR A 300 -12.64 9.64 23.21
CA THR A 300 -13.71 9.81 22.23
C THR A 300 -13.24 10.82 21.21
N ALA A 301 -12.98 10.37 19.99
CA ALA A 301 -12.70 11.22 18.85
C ALA A 301 -13.96 11.42 18.00
N GLY A 302 -14.02 12.52 17.27
CA GLY A 302 -15.11 12.78 16.36
C GLY A 302 -14.79 13.94 15.41
N CYS A 303 -15.70 14.17 14.49
CA CYS A 303 -15.53 15.14 13.43
C CYS A 303 -15.87 16.54 13.89
N VAL A 304 -14.99 17.49 13.57
CA VAL A 304 -15.21 18.91 13.78
C VAL A 304 -15.37 19.54 12.41
N LEU A 305 -16.34 20.45 12.28
CA LEU A 305 -16.55 21.18 11.04
C LEU A 305 -15.30 22.01 10.72
N PRO A 306 -14.85 22.04 9.45
CA PRO A 306 -13.77 22.93 9.02
C PRO A 306 -14.13 24.41 9.17
#